data_AF-A0AAE1FQA9-F1
#
_entry.id   AF-A0AAE1FQA9-F1
#
_cell.length_a   1.000
_cell.length_b   1.000
_cell.length_c   1.000
_cell.angle_alpha   90.00
_cell.angle_beta   90.00
_cell.angle_gamma   90.00
#
_symmetry.space_group_name_H-M   'P 1'
#
loop_
_entity.id
_entity.type
_entity.pdbx_description
1 polymer ?
#
loop_
_entity_poly.entity_id
_entity_poly.type
_entity_poly.pdbx_seq_one_letter_code
_entity_poly.pdbx_strand_id
1 'polypeptide(L)'
;MSFTSAEETFTWELKYLIPKTQYYDIIDSIKSAAAGINKKSRNDYYLMSRYDVLLCGNVWKLIKKRSSPDETPLYFVTIEDTFDVIKRVHVSTGHGGGDRMLKDLQKKYANVTTVALELFKSLCEECQKKRKRPMTKGVVVRPVLSKDRTSRGEVDLIDMQTMAHRNFKWIMKNSAHHSGIKCSPYSMFGCEARVGLTSSSLPQEVISRLESENDHLAATENASPETVNTTTSPATATDNHTTDSKFS
;
A
#
# COMPACT_ATOMS: atom_id res chain seq x y z
N MET A 1 13.72 31.95 13.71
CA MET A 1 12.76 30.93 13.19
C MET A 1 12.65 29.86 14.25
N SER A 2 11.42 29.63 14.69
CA SER A 2 11.01 29.01 15.94
C SER A 2 11.12 27.49 15.91
N PHE A 3 12.04 26.94 16.71
CA PHE A 3 12.04 25.55 17.17
C PHE A 3 11.41 25.53 18.58
N THR A 4 10.08 25.47 18.70
CA THR A 4 9.43 25.45 20.03
C THR A 4 8.26 24.46 20.15
N SER A 5 7.62 24.06 19.04
CA SER A 5 6.41 23.23 19.10
C SER A 5 6.66 21.75 19.46
N ALA A 6 7.78 21.16 19.02
CA ALA A 6 8.07 19.74 19.27
C ALA A 6 8.57 19.47 20.71
N GLU A 7 9.31 20.40 21.32
CA GLU A 7 9.81 20.25 22.70
C GLU A 7 8.72 20.56 23.73
N GLU A 8 7.87 21.57 23.49
CA GLU A 8 6.69 21.82 24.32
C GLU A 8 5.70 20.67 24.27
N THR A 9 5.57 19.99 23.12
CA THR A 9 4.68 18.82 23.02
C THR A 9 5.19 17.59 23.77
N PHE A 10 6.51 17.39 23.75
CA PHE A 10 7.17 16.30 24.47
C PHE A 10 7.10 16.45 26.00
N THR A 11 7.14 17.68 26.51
CA THR A 11 7.14 17.95 27.96
C THR A 11 5.79 17.73 28.64
N TRP A 12 4.65 17.91 27.94
CA TRP A 12 3.32 17.64 28.55
C TRP A 12 2.95 16.15 28.56
N GLU A 13 3.50 15.33 27.67
CA GLU A 13 3.23 13.88 27.64
C GLU A 13 4.01 13.11 28.71
N LEU A 14 5.23 13.54 29.03
CA LEU A 14 6.02 12.99 30.15
C LEU A 14 5.38 13.29 31.51
N LYS A 15 4.43 14.23 31.60
CA LYS A 15 3.70 14.57 32.83
C LYS A 15 2.83 13.41 33.37
N TYR A 16 2.59 12.37 32.57
CA TYR A 16 1.77 11.22 32.94
C TYR A 16 2.57 9.99 33.38
N LEU A 17 3.90 10.08 33.28
CA LEU A 17 4.83 9.05 33.71
C LEU A 17 5.21 9.30 35.17
N ILE A 18 4.88 8.35 36.05
CA ILE A 18 5.06 8.47 37.51
C ILE A 18 6.20 7.54 37.95
N PRO A 19 7.35 8.06 38.39
CA PRO A 19 8.42 7.25 38.95
C PRO A 19 7.95 6.45 40.16
N LYS A 20 8.57 5.30 40.42
CA LYS A 20 8.17 4.43 41.54
C LYS A 20 8.18 5.11 42.90
N THR A 21 9.14 6.01 43.16
CA THR A 21 9.21 6.79 44.40
C THR A 21 7.98 7.67 44.57
N GLN A 22 7.72 8.55 43.60
CA GLN A 22 6.58 9.45 43.59
C GLN A 22 5.24 8.70 43.64
N TYR A 23 5.17 7.51 43.03
CA TYR A 23 3.98 6.67 43.08
C TYR A 23 3.59 6.27 44.52
N TYR A 24 4.57 5.82 45.32
CA TYR A 24 4.32 5.46 46.72
C TYR A 24 4.13 6.69 47.61
N ASP A 25 4.84 7.78 47.34
CA ASP A 25 4.64 9.05 48.06
C ASP A 25 3.19 9.54 47.93
N ILE A 26 2.60 9.43 46.72
CA ILE A 26 1.20 9.77 46.48
C ILE A 26 0.27 8.85 47.28
N ILE A 27 0.53 7.54 47.30
CA ILE A 27 -0.26 6.57 48.06
C ILE A 27 -0.24 6.90 49.56
N ASP A 28 0.94 7.14 50.12
CA ASP A 28 1.09 7.41 51.55
C ASP A 28 0.50 8.78 51.93
N SER A 29 0.61 9.78 51.03
CA SER A 29 -0.06 11.08 51.21
C SER A 29 -1.58 10.92 51.27
N ILE A 30 -2.17 10.15 50.35
CA ILE A 30 -3.63 9.92 50.31
C ILE A 30 -4.08 9.15 51.57
N LYS A 31 -3.33 8.13 52.00
CA LYS A 31 -3.63 7.37 53.22
C LYS A 31 -3.58 8.26 54.47
N SER A 32 -2.52 9.07 54.59
CA SER A 32 -2.34 9.95 55.74
C SER A 32 -3.44 11.01 55.81
N ALA A 33 -3.84 11.56 54.66
CA ALA A 33 -4.94 12.51 54.55
C ALA A 33 -6.31 11.86 54.83
N ALA A 34 -6.51 10.59 54.45
CA ALA A 34 -7.72 9.83 54.75
C ALA A 34 -7.83 9.46 56.23
N ALA A 35 -6.71 9.12 56.87
CA ALA A 35 -6.63 8.77 58.29
C ALA A 35 -6.73 10.00 59.23
N GLY A 36 -6.63 11.23 58.69
CA GLY A 36 -6.76 12.46 59.47
C GLY A 36 -5.60 12.73 60.44
N ILE A 37 -4.42 12.15 60.18
CA ILE A 37 -3.24 12.25 61.06
C ILE A 37 -2.73 13.70 61.15
N ASN A 38 -2.75 14.42 60.02
CA ASN A 38 -2.26 15.80 59.91
C ASN A 38 -3.32 16.73 59.31
N LYS A 39 -3.14 18.05 59.48
CA LYS A 39 -3.94 19.06 58.78
C LYS A 39 -3.76 18.91 57.27
N LYS A 40 -4.87 18.74 56.55
CA LYS A 40 -4.88 18.55 55.09
C LYS A 40 -4.30 19.78 54.38
N SER A 41 -3.26 19.55 53.59
CA SER A 41 -2.69 20.55 52.69
C SER A 41 -3.58 20.74 51.46
N ARG A 42 -3.41 21.87 50.76
CA ARG A 42 -4.03 22.11 49.45
C ARG A 42 -3.70 20.99 48.45
N ASN A 43 -2.49 20.45 48.52
CA ASN A 43 -2.07 19.33 47.66
C ASN A 43 -2.84 18.05 47.98
N ASP A 44 -3.16 17.78 49.24
CA ASP A 44 -3.90 16.58 49.64
C ASP A 44 -5.32 16.60 49.07
N TYR A 45 -5.99 17.76 49.10
CA TYR A 45 -7.29 17.94 48.44
C TYR A 45 -7.20 17.69 46.93
N TYR A 46 -6.12 18.13 46.27
CA TYR A 46 -5.89 17.85 44.86
C TYR A 46 -5.71 16.35 44.59
N LEU A 47 -4.87 15.66 45.38
CA LEU A 47 -4.61 14.24 45.24
C LEU A 47 -5.87 13.39 45.49
N MET A 48 -6.63 13.70 46.55
CA MET A 48 -7.87 12.99 46.90
C MET A 48 -8.99 13.17 45.86
N SER A 49 -8.97 14.29 45.12
CA SER A 49 -9.92 14.57 44.04
C SER A 49 -9.62 13.73 42.78
N ARG A 50 -8.33 13.53 42.47
CA ARG A 50 -7.90 12.87 41.22
C ARG A 50 -7.64 11.38 41.37
N TYR A 51 -7.15 10.96 42.53
CA TYR A 51 -6.66 9.62 42.79
C TYR A 51 -7.44 8.96 43.92
N ASP A 52 -7.37 7.63 43.94
CA ASP A 52 -7.85 6.80 45.03
C ASP A 52 -6.86 5.62 45.21
N VAL A 53 -6.93 4.92 46.33
CA VAL A 53 -6.01 3.80 46.61
C VAL A 53 -6.82 2.53 46.84
N LEU A 54 -6.40 1.46 46.19
CA LEU A 54 -7.03 0.14 46.31
C LEU A 54 -6.04 -0.88 46.88
N LEU A 55 -6.47 -1.63 47.87
CA LEU A 55 -5.71 -2.76 48.41
C LEU A 55 -5.95 -4.00 47.54
N CYS A 56 -4.91 -4.47 46.84
CA CYS A 56 -4.95 -5.68 46.03
C CYS A 56 -4.07 -6.75 46.67
N GLY A 57 -4.67 -7.69 47.40
CA GLY A 57 -3.93 -8.66 48.22
C GLY A 57 -3.20 -7.93 49.35
N ASN A 58 -1.86 -7.94 49.31
CA ASN A 58 -1.01 -7.28 50.31
C ASN A 58 -0.34 -5.99 49.80
N VAL A 59 -0.69 -5.54 48.59
CA VAL A 59 -0.05 -4.39 47.95
C VAL A 59 -1.07 -3.30 47.66
N TRP A 60 -0.76 -2.08 48.07
CA TRP A 60 -1.54 -0.89 47.76
C TRP A 60 -1.25 -0.42 46.35
N LYS A 61 -2.29 -0.17 45.57
CA LYS A 61 -2.21 0.32 44.20
C LYS A 61 -2.95 1.65 44.06
N LEU A 62 -2.33 2.56 43.33
CA LEU A 62 -2.92 3.84 42.94
C LEU A 62 -3.89 3.63 41.78
N ILE A 63 -5.10 4.16 41.93
CA ILE A 63 -6.16 4.10 40.92
C ILE A 63 -6.69 5.50 40.63
N LYS A 64 -7.35 5.65 39.48
CA LYS A 64 -8.14 6.85 39.17
C LYS A 64 -9.32 6.93 40.13
N LYS A 65 -9.66 8.15 40.59
CA LYS A 65 -10.83 8.36 41.42
C LYS A 65 -12.07 7.81 40.72
N ARG A 66 -12.74 6.86 41.37
CA ARG A 66 -13.97 6.23 40.89
C ARG A 66 -15.18 7.07 41.30
N SER A 67 -16.17 7.13 40.42
CA SER A 67 -17.45 7.81 40.75
C SER A 67 -18.39 6.86 41.49
N SER A 68 -18.38 5.58 41.12
CA SER A 68 -19.15 4.52 41.77
C SER A 68 -18.24 3.36 42.16
N PRO A 69 -18.56 2.61 43.24
CA PRO A 69 -17.74 1.49 43.68
C PRO A 69 -17.73 0.30 42.70
N ASP A 70 -18.78 0.17 41.86
CA ASP A 70 -18.93 -0.88 40.84
C ASP A 70 -18.13 -0.60 39.56
N GLU A 71 -17.62 0.62 39.37
CA GLU A 71 -16.80 0.97 38.23
C GLU A 71 -15.47 0.19 38.26
N THR A 72 -15.12 -0.41 37.12
CA THR A 72 -13.84 -1.13 36.97
C THR A 72 -12.68 -0.18 37.26
N PRO A 73 -11.80 -0.50 38.23
CA PRO A 73 -10.73 0.40 38.63
C PRO A 73 -9.69 0.54 37.51
N LEU A 74 -9.39 1.79 37.14
CA LEU A 74 -8.28 2.11 36.25
C LEU A 74 -7.02 2.36 37.08
N TYR A 75 -6.02 1.51 36.91
CA TYR A 75 -4.77 1.56 37.65
C TYR A 75 -3.78 2.56 37.05
N PHE A 76 -2.96 3.18 37.89
CA PHE A 76 -1.75 3.86 37.46
C PHE A 76 -0.58 2.89 37.48
N VAL A 77 0.23 2.92 36.42
CA VAL A 77 1.47 2.15 36.27
C VAL A 77 2.67 3.05 36.50
N THR A 78 3.71 2.53 37.14
CA THR A 78 4.97 3.26 37.28
C THR A 78 5.75 3.25 35.96
N ILE A 79 6.72 4.14 35.81
CA ILE A 79 7.55 4.23 34.59
C ILE A 79 8.27 2.90 34.34
N GLU A 80 8.81 2.31 35.40
CA GLU A 80 9.61 1.08 35.36
C GLU A 80 8.78 -0.11 34.86
N ASP A 81 7.51 -0.20 35.27
CA ASP A 81 6.63 -1.30 34.91
C ASP A 81 5.87 -1.06 33.58
N THR A 82 5.90 0.18 33.05
CA THR A 82 5.14 0.55 31.83
C THR A 82 5.56 -0.28 30.63
N PHE A 83 6.86 -0.54 30.48
CA PHE A 83 7.40 -1.36 29.38
C PHE A 83 6.82 -2.78 29.40
N ASP A 84 6.82 -3.43 30.56
CA ASP A 84 6.35 -4.81 30.70
C ASP A 84 4.84 -4.93 30.46
N VAL A 85 4.08 -3.93 30.91
CA VAL A 85 2.63 -3.85 30.65
C VAL A 85 2.36 -3.76 29.15
N ILE A 86 3.06 -2.86 28.44
CA ILE A 86 2.92 -2.71 26.98
C ILE A 86 3.35 -3.99 26.27
N LYS A 87 4.50 -4.57 26.64
CA LYS A 87 5.02 -5.81 26.06
C LYS A 87 4.03 -6.97 26.20
N ARG A 88 3.41 -7.12 27.37
CA ARG A 88 2.40 -8.17 27.61
C ARG A 88 1.18 -8.03 26.69
N VAL A 89 0.65 -6.80 26.55
CA VAL A 89 -0.48 -6.54 25.64
C VAL A 89 -0.06 -6.71 24.18
N HIS A 90 1.16 -6.32 23.84
CA HIS A 90 1.70 -6.47 22.49
C HIS A 90 1.74 -7.93 22.03
N VAL A 91 2.31 -8.80 22.87
CA VAL A 91 2.42 -10.23 22.57
C VAL A 91 1.05 -10.90 22.57
N SER A 92 0.20 -10.63 23.57
CA SER A 92 -1.14 -11.23 23.66
C SER A 92 -2.08 -10.82 22.52
N THR A 93 -1.92 -9.62 21.96
CA THR A 93 -2.68 -9.16 20.78
C THR A 93 -2.08 -9.65 19.45
N GLY A 94 -0.98 -10.40 19.48
CA GLY A 94 -0.30 -10.94 18.30
C GLY A 94 0.42 -9.87 17.50
N HIS A 95 1.19 -9.00 18.17
CA HIS A 95 1.84 -7.82 17.57
C HIS A 95 0.83 -6.86 16.95
N GLY A 96 -0.25 -6.57 17.70
CA GLY A 96 -1.34 -5.71 17.27
C GLY A 96 -0.94 -4.28 16.92
N GLY A 97 -1.81 -3.59 16.16
CA GLY A 97 -1.67 -2.16 15.88
C GLY A 97 -1.80 -1.30 17.15
N GLY A 98 -1.35 -0.04 17.08
CA GLY A 98 -1.36 0.89 18.21
C GLY A 98 -2.76 1.09 18.79
N ASP A 99 -3.76 1.36 17.95
CA ASP A 99 -5.14 1.57 18.39
C ASP A 99 -5.74 0.34 19.09
N ARG A 100 -5.41 -0.86 18.60
CA ARG A 100 -5.89 -2.11 19.21
C ARG A 100 -5.29 -2.28 20.60
N MET A 101 -3.98 -2.08 20.72
CA MET A 101 -3.30 -2.15 22.01
C MET A 101 -3.80 -1.08 22.98
N LEU A 102 -4.02 0.15 22.50
CA LEU A 102 -4.52 1.25 23.33
C LEU A 102 -5.91 0.94 23.89
N LYS A 103 -6.83 0.43 23.06
CA LYS A 103 -8.17 0.03 23.50
C LYS A 103 -8.12 -1.06 24.58
N ASP A 104 -7.17 -1.98 24.51
CA ASP A 104 -7.02 -3.03 25.53
C ASP A 104 -6.36 -2.52 26.81
N LEU A 105 -5.42 -1.57 26.70
CA LEU A 105 -4.76 -0.94 27.84
C LEU A 105 -5.68 0.01 28.61
N GLN A 106 -6.47 0.83 27.90
CA GLN A 106 -7.39 1.80 28.50
C GLN A 106 -8.50 1.17 29.35
N LYS A 107 -8.75 -0.15 29.19
CA LYS A 107 -9.66 -0.91 30.07
C LYS A 107 -9.11 -1.11 31.48
N LYS A 108 -7.78 -1.09 31.65
CA LYS A 108 -7.09 -1.43 32.91
C LYS A 108 -6.22 -0.32 33.45
N TYR A 109 -5.68 0.54 32.59
CA TYR A 109 -4.66 1.52 32.95
C TYR A 109 -5.04 2.94 32.52
N ALA A 110 -4.79 3.91 33.40
CA ALA A 110 -5.16 5.30 33.18
C ALA A 110 -4.07 6.14 32.50
N ASN A 111 -2.80 5.80 32.68
CA ASN A 111 -1.66 6.66 32.32
C ASN A 111 -0.76 6.15 31.19
N VAL A 112 -1.21 5.12 30.44
CA VAL A 112 -0.46 4.65 29.28
C VAL A 112 -0.84 5.47 28.05
N THR A 113 0.14 6.15 27.45
CA THR A 113 -0.05 7.04 26.31
C THR A 113 0.15 6.33 24.97
N THR A 114 -0.41 6.91 23.90
CA THR A 114 -0.18 6.49 22.52
C THR A 114 1.29 6.59 22.14
N VAL A 115 1.99 7.61 22.61
CA VAL A 115 3.40 7.82 22.30
C VAL A 115 4.29 6.73 22.91
N ALA A 116 4.01 6.27 24.13
CA ALA A 116 4.71 5.12 24.71
C ALA A 116 4.50 3.85 23.86
N LEU A 117 3.28 3.64 23.33
CA LEU A 117 2.95 2.52 22.46
C LEU A 117 3.65 2.58 21.10
N GLU A 118 3.65 3.75 20.47
CA GLU A 118 4.29 3.99 19.18
C GLU A 118 5.80 3.83 19.28
N LEU A 119 6.40 4.36 20.34
CA LEU A 119 7.81 4.19 20.64
C LEU A 119 8.14 2.70 20.80
N PHE A 120 7.40 1.99 21.66
CA PHE A 120 7.60 0.54 21.85
C PHE A 120 7.50 -0.23 20.52
N LYS A 121 6.45 0.04 19.72
CA LYS A 121 6.24 -0.62 18.43
C LYS A 121 7.34 -0.29 17.43
N SER A 122 7.90 0.91 17.47
CA SER A 122 9.01 1.30 16.61
C SER A 122 10.28 0.49 16.91
N LEU A 123 10.42 -0.01 18.14
CA LEU A 123 11.56 -0.81 18.59
C LEU A 123 11.34 -2.32 18.49
N CYS A 124 10.12 -2.80 18.22
CA CYS A 124 9.83 -4.23 18.10
C CYS A 124 10.34 -4.81 16.77
N GLU A 125 11.27 -5.77 16.86
CA GLU A 125 11.90 -6.41 15.69
C GLU A 125 10.89 -7.07 14.72
N GLU A 126 9.90 -7.80 15.26
CA GLU A 126 8.87 -8.46 14.44
C GLU A 126 8.00 -7.46 13.68
N CYS A 127 7.64 -6.35 14.33
CA CYS A 127 6.91 -5.27 13.69
C CYS A 127 7.75 -4.55 12.63
N GLN A 128 9.05 -4.32 12.90
CA GLN A 128 9.97 -3.71 11.96
C GLN A 128 10.14 -4.54 10.67
N LYS A 129 10.26 -5.87 10.80
CA LYS A 129 10.36 -6.79 9.64
C LYS A 129 9.15 -6.67 8.70
N LYS A 130 7.94 -6.52 9.26
CA LYS A 130 6.70 -6.35 8.48
C LYS A 130 6.59 -4.98 7.80
N ARG A 131 7.16 -3.93 8.39
CA ARG A 131 7.15 -2.56 7.84
C ARG A 131 8.04 -2.38 6.61
N LYS A 132 9.13 -3.14 6.48
CA LYS A 132 10.14 -2.98 5.43
C LYS A 132 9.76 -3.55 4.05
N ARG A 133 8.50 -3.97 3.83
CA ARG A 133 8.10 -4.39 2.48
C ARG A 133 8.09 -3.15 1.58
N PRO A 134 8.97 -3.05 0.56
CA PRO A 134 8.91 -1.94 -0.36
C PRO A 134 7.52 -1.96 -0.99
N MET A 135 6.86 -0.80 -1.02
CA MET A 135 5.70 -0.62 -1.88
C MET A 135 6.17 -0.96 -3.29
N THR A 136 5.71 -2.07 -3.84
CA THR A 136 5.88 -2.35 -5.26
C THR A 136 5.11 -1.26 -5.98
N LYS A 137 5.77 -0.13 -6.27
CA LYS A 137 5.33 0.75 -7.34
C LYS A 137 5.20 -0.20 -8.52
N GLY A 138 3.97 -0.45 -8.98
CA GLY A 138 3.77 -1.27 -10.17
C GLY A 138 4.74 -0.76 -11.21
N VAL A 139 5.53 -1.66 -11.80
CA VAL A 139 6.41 -1.30 -12.91
C VAL A 139 5.47 -0.90 -14.03
N VAL A 140 5.13 0.38 -14.10
CA VAL A 140 4.45 0.94 -15.26
C VAL A 140 5.54 1.01 -16.33
N VAL A 141 5.63 -0.03 -17.15
CA VAL A 141 6.43 0.02 -18.38
C VAL A 141 5.75 1.05 -19.28
N ARG A 142 6.22 2.29 -19.24
CA ARG A 142 5.84 3.28 -20.26
C ARG A 142 6.59 2.90 -21.53
N PRO A 143 5.90 2.60 -22.65
CA PRO A 143 6.57 2.33 -23.91
C PRO A 143 7.51 3.49 -24.26
N VAL A 144 8.74 3.18 -24.67
CA VAL A 144 9.71 4.20 -25.09
C VAL A 144 9.28 4.68 -26.49
N LEU A 145 8.70 5.87 -26.54
CA LEU A 145 8.15 6.44 -27.77
C LEU A 145 9.26 7.11 -28.60
N SER A 146 9.41 6.72 -29.87
CA SER A 146 10.15 7.50 -30.86
C SER A 146 9.18 8.34 -31.71
N LYS A 147 9.58 9.59 -32.00
CA LYS A 147 8.83 10.50 -32.88
C LYS A 147 9.14 10.28 -34.36
N ASP A 148 10.38 9.88 -34.67
CA ASP A 148 10.84 9.71 -36.04
C ASP A 148 10.68 8.25 -36.49
N ARG A 149 10.45 8.06 -37.80
CA ARG A 149 10.35 6.72 -38.40
C ARG A 149 11.73 6.08 -38.45
N THR A 150 11.82 4.82 -38.04
CA THR A 150 13.06 3.99 -38.13
C THR A 150 14.24 4.52 -37.30
N SER A 151 14.06 5.53 -36.44
CA SER A 151 15.11 6.03 -35.55
C SER A 151 15.42 5.10 -34.38
N ARG A 152 14.48 4.20 -34.07
CA ARG A 152 14.62 3.22 -32.98
C ARG A 152 13.90 1.93 -33.35
N GLY A 153 14.54 0.80 -33.02
CA GLY A 153 13.95 -0.54 -33.05
C GLY A 153 13.92 -1.13 -31.64
N GLU A 154 12.84 -1.80 -31.29
CA GLU A 154 12.72 -2.63 -30.09
C GLU A 154 12.51 -4.04 -30.60
N VAL A 155 13.49 -4.91 -30.37
CA VAL A 155 13.55 -6.22 -31.00
C VAL A 155 13.35 -7.30 -29.94
N ASP A 156 12.28 -8.07 -30.12
CA ASP A 156 11.98 -9.25 -29.33
C ASP A 156 12.34 -10.51 -30.13
N LEU A 157 12.89 -11.51 -29.45
CA LEU A 157 13.12 -12.84 -30.01
C LEU A 157 12.05 -13.80 -29.47
N ILE A 158 11.31 -14.43 -30.36
CA ILE A 158 10.29 -15.43 -30.03
C ILE A 158 10.86 -16.81 -30.36
N ASP A 159 10.95 -17.70 -29.37
CA ASP A 159 11.37 -19.10 -29.57
C ASP A 159 10.26 -19.86 -30.30
N MET A 160 10.58 -20.50 -31.43
CA MET A 160 9.65 -21.34 -32.18
C MET A 160 9.51 -22.74 -31.54
N GLN A 161 9.34 -22.79 -30.22
CA GLN A 161 9.45 -23.97 -29.33
C GLN A 161 9.17 -25.34 -29.98
N THR A 162 8.03 -25.51 -30.64
CA THR A 162 7.57 -26.78 -31.23
C THR A 162 7.64 -26.86 -32.76
N MET A 163 8.06 -25.79 -33.43
CA MET A 163 8.05 -25.62 -34.90
C MET A 163 9.35 -24.99 -35.43
N ALA A 164 10.50 -25.38 -34.89
CA ALA A 164 11.77 -24.96 -35.45
C ALA A 164 11.95 -25.55 -36.86
N HIS A 165 12.17 -24.71 -37.87
CA HIS A 165 12.44 -25.15 -39.22
C HIS A 165 13.95 -25.11 -39.50
N ARG A 166 14.55 -26.30 -39.62
CA ARG A 166 16.00 -26.48 -39.83
C ARG A 166 16.82 -25.75 -38.74
N ASN A 167 17.65 -24.79 -39.15
CA ASN A 167 18.52 -24.02 -38.27
C ASN A 167 17.86 -22.73 -37.74
N PHE A 168 16.61 -22.47 -38.13
CA PHE A 168 15.87 -21.29 -37.67
C PHE A 168 15.03 -21.69 -36.46
N LYS A 169 15.46 -21.23 -35.28
CA LYS A 169 14.79 -21.48 -33.99
C LYS A 169 14.03 -20.26 -33.47
N TRP A 170 14.33 -19.06 -33.95
CA TRP A 170 13.83 -17.82 -33.39
C TRP A 170 13.18 -16.93 -34.46
N ILE A 171 12.08 -16.29 -34.12
CA ILE A 171 11.48 -15.20 -34.90
C ILE A 171 11.90 -13.88 -34.28
N MET A 172 12.46 -12.99 -35.10
CA MET A 172 12.77 -11.62 -34.70
C MET A 172 11.56 -10.72 -34.95
N LYS A 173 11.00 -10.14 -33.90
CA LYS A 173 9.85 -9.22 -33.97
C LYS A 173 10.27 -7.82 -33.56
N ASN A 174 10.04 -6.83 -34.42
CA ASN A 174 10.22 -5.43 -34.06
C ASN A 174 8.91 -4.86 -33.47
N SER A 175 8.91 -4.60 -32.16
CA SER A 175 7.79 -4.08 -31.37
C SER A 175 7.87 -2.56 -31.11
N ALA A 176 8.86 -1.86 -31.70
CA ALA A 176 9.05 -0.42 -31.52
C ALA A 176 7.75 0.36 -31.77
N HIS A 177 7.36 1.18 -30.80
CA HIS A 177 6.11 1.94 -30.87
C HIS A 177 6.35 3.36 -31.39
N HIS A 178 5.68 3.73 -32.49
CA HIS A 178 5.78 5.06 -33.06
C HIS A 178 4.65 5.97 -32.57
N SER A 179 5.01 7.12 -32.00
CA SER A 179 4.08 7.97 -31.25
C SER A 179 2.91 8.52 -32.06
N GLY A 180 3.11 8.71 -33.37
CA GLY A 180 2.12 9.30 -34.28
C GLY A 180 1.11 8.29 -34.86
N ILE A 181 1.53 7.05 -35.11
CA ILE A 181 0.67 6.01 -35.72
C ILE A 181 0.10 5.05 -34.66
N LYS A 182 0.57 5.16 -33.41
CA LYS A 182 0.13 4.35 -32.26
C LYS A 182 0.30 2.83 -32.45
N CYS A 183 1.22 2.43 -33.32
CA CYS A 183 1.58 1.04 -33.61
C CYS A 183 3.04 0.95 -34.09
N SER A 184 3.51 -0.25 -34.45
CA SER A 184 4.84 -0.45 -35.03
C SER A 184 4.92 0.15 -36.44
N PRO A 185 5.99 0.89 -36.80
CA PRO A 185 6.20 1.43 -38.15
C PRO A 185 6.10 0.39 -39.28
N TYR A 186 6.38 -0.88 -38.96
CA TYR A 186 6.32 -1.99 -39.90
C TYR A 186 4.91 -2.50 -40.19
N SER A 187 3.91 -2.09 -39.40
CA SER A 187 2.49 -2.40 -39.68
C SER A 187 1.96 -1.77 -40.98
N MET A 188 2.60 -0.70 -41.46
CA MET A 188 2.27 -0.09 -42.75
C MET A 188 2.77 -0.88 -43.96
N PHE A 189 3.72 -1.80 -43.75
CA PHE A 189 4.41 -2.52 -44.83
C PHE A 189 4.12 -4.03 -44.80
N GLY A 190 3.22 -4.50 -43.93
CA GLY A 190 2.96 -5.93 -43.74
C GLY A 190 1.51 -6.24 -43.37
N CYS A 191 1.10 -7.48 -43.63
CA CYS A 191 -0.14 -8.03 -43.11
C CYS A 191 0.01 -8.31 -41.60
N GLU A 192 -1.07 -8.16 -40.83
CA GLU A 192 -1.09 -8.57 -39.42
C GLU A 192 -0.68 -10.05 -39.32
N ALA A 193 0.22 -10.40 -38.39
CA ALA A 193 0.63 -11.78 -38.19
C ALA A 193 -0.59 -12.60 -37.74
N ARG A 194 -1.01 -13.57 -38.57
CA ARG A 194 -2.16 -14.43 -38.28
C ARG A 194 -1.69 -15.81 -37.86
N VAL A 195 -2.40 -16.42 -36.90
CA VAL A 195 -2.14 -17.79 -36.46
C VAL A 195 -3.06 -18.72 -37.23
N GLY A 196 -2.47 -19.66 -37.98
CA GLY A 196 -3.20 -20.64 -38.77
C GLY A 196 -3.64 -20.15 -40.15
N LEU A 197 -3.99 -21.11 -41.01
CA LEU A 197 -4.33 -20.87 -42.42
C LEU A 197 -5.80 -20.56 -42.67
N THR A 198 -6.65 -20.64 -41.64
CA THR A 198 -8.11 -20.36 -41.72
C THR A 198 -8.46 -18.93 -42.10
N SER A 199 -7.47 -18.04 -42.01
CA SER A 199 -7.58 -16.63 -42.39
C SER A 199 -6.87 -16.30 -43.70
N SER A 200 -6.39 -17.32 -44.41
CA SER A 200 -5.83 -17.20 -45.76
C SER A 200 -6.95 -17.05 -46.80
N SER A 201 -6.60 -16.59 -48.00
CA SER A 201 -7.51 -16.57 -49.14
C SER A 201 -7.72 -17.95 -49.78
N LEU A 202 -7.11 -19.00 -49.23
CA LEU A 202 -7.20 -20.35 -49.76
C LEU A 202 -8.51 -21.03 -49.31
N PRO A 203 -9.17 -21.80 -50.18
CA PRO A 203 -10.34 -22.59 -49.79
C PRO A 203 -10.01 -23.59 -48.67
N GLN A 204 -10.97 -23.84 -47.78
CA GLN A 204 -10.80 -24.73 -46.62
C GLN A 204 -10.42 -26.17 -47.03
N GLU A 205 -10.89 -26.62 -48.19
CA GLU A 205 -10.52 -27.92 -48.77
C GLU A 205 -9.04 -28.00 -49.13
N VAL A 206 -8.45 -26.90 -49.64
CA VAL A 206 -7.02 -26.82 -49.95
C VAL A 206 -6.22 -26.80 -48.65
N ILE A 207 -6.63 -25.97 -47.68
CA ILE A 207 -5.98 -25.86 -46.37
C ILE A 207 -5.90 -27.22 -45.66
N SER A 208 -6.97 -28.03 -45.74
CA SER A 208 -7.04 -29.35 -45.10
C SER A 208 -6.05 -30.39 -45.68
N ARG A 209 -5.50 -30.13 -46.87
CA ARG A 209 -4.59 -31.03 -47.59
C ARG A 209 -3.14 -30.57 -47.57
N LEU A 210 -2.85 -29.42 -46.96
CA LEU A 210 -1.48 -28.91 -46.86
C LEU A 210 -0.75 -29.67 -45.75
N GLU A 211 0.26 -30.43 -46.14
CA GLU A 211 1.09 -31.21 -45.21
C GLU A 211 2.46 -30.55 -44.98
N SER A 212 2.92 -29.71 -45.91
CA SER A 212 4.21 -29.01 -45.83
C SER A 212 4.16 -27.55 -46.27
N GLU A 213 5.19 -26.77 -45.91
CA GLU A 213 5.34 -25.37 -46.34
C GLU A 213 5.45 -25.25 -47.87
N ASN A 214 6.07 -26.24 -48.53
CA ASN A 214 6.18 -26.29 -49.99
C ASN A 214 4.81 -26.44 -50.67
N ASP A 215 3.90 -27.25 -50.09
CA ASP A 215 2.54 -27.41 -50.61
C ASP A 215 1.77 -26.09 -50.53
N HIS A 216 1.99 -25.33 -49.45
CA HIS A 216 1.38 -24.01 -49.27
C HIS A 216 1.89 -23.00 -50.29
N LEU A 217 3.22 -22.96 -50.54
CA LEU A 217 3.82 -22.08 -51.54
C LEU A 217 3.26 -22.36 -52.94
N ALA A 218 3.21 -23.64 -53.33
CA ALA A 218 2.62 -24.06 -54.60
C ALA A 218 1.13 -23.71 -54.71
N ALA A 219 0.37 -23.81 -53.62
CA ALA A 219 -1.05 -23.42 -53.60
C ALA A 219 -1.26 -21.91 -53.76
N THR A 220 -0.33 -21.08 -53.27
CA THR A 220 -0.40 -19.61 -53.39
C THR A 220 0.14 -19.06 -54.72
N GLU A 221 1.12 -19.71 -55.34
CA GLU A 221 1.68 -19.29 -56.65
C GLU A 221 0.68 -19.50 -57.81
N ASN A 222 -0.20 -20.49 -57.68
CA ASN A 222 -1.26 -20.76 -58.66
C ASN A 222 -2.47 -19.80 -58.54
N ALA A 223 -2.42 -18.82 -57.64
CA ALA A 223 -3.53 -17.91 -57.32
C ALA A 223 -3.26 -16.44 -57.74
N SER A 224 -2.90 -16.19 -59.00
CA SER A 224 -3.20 -14.91 -59.71
C SER A 224 -2.92 -15.06 -61.21
N PRO A 225 -3.74 -14.47 -62.12
CA PRO A 225 -4.09 -13.04 -62.07
C PRO A 225 -5.54 -12.68 -62.49
N GLU A 226 -5.86 -11.38 -62.33
CA GLU A 226 -6.97 -10.60 -62.92
C GLU A 226 -8.38 -10.66 -62.25
N THR A 227 -8.84 -9.55 -61.67
CA THR A 227 -9.64 -8.56 -62.43
C THR A 227 -9.74 -7.24 -61.65
N VAL A 228 -9.39 -6.17 -62.38
CA VAL A 228 -9.68 -4.77 -62.10
C VAL A 228 -11.15 -4.52 -62.43
N ASN A 229 -11.94 -3.91 -61.53
CA ASN A 229 -12.72 -2.69 -61.84
C ASN A 229 -13.70 -2.24 -60.73
N THR A 230 -13.50 -0.96 -60.35
CA THR A 230 -14.51 0.10 -60.13
C THR A 230 -15.48 -0.04 -58.95
N THR A 231 -15.48 0.96 -58.05
CA THR A 231 -16.58 1.94 -57.89
C THR A 231 -16.25 2.96 -56.78
N THR A 232 -15.93 4.17 -57.22
CA THR A 232 -16.47 5.48 -56.80
C THR A 232 -17.12 5.60 -55.40
N SER A 233 -16.54 6.45 -54.54
CA SER A 233 -17.26 7.26 -53.52
C SER A 233 -18.45 8.03 -54.15
N PRO A 234 -19.49 8.52 -53.45
CA PRO A 234 -19.39 9.12 -52.11
C PRO A 234 -20.63 8.99 -51.18
N ALA A 235 -20.44 9.33 -49.90
CA ALA A 235 -21.50 9.96 -49.10
C ALA A 235 -20.87 10.84 -48.02
N THR A 236 -20.69 12.11 -48.37
CA THR A 236 -20.53 13.24 -47.44
C THR A 236 -21.83 13.43 -46.68
N ALA A 237 -21.78 13.36 -45.35
CA ALA A 237 -22.78 13.97 -44.48
C ALA A 237 -22.15 15.23 -43.87
N THR A 238 -22.66 16.36 -44.34
CA THR A 238 -22.56 17.68 -43.73
C THR A 238 -23.18 17.68 -42.34
N ASP A 239 -22.59 18.38 -41.38
CA ASP A 239 -23.37 19.34 -40.59
C ASP A 239 -22.47 20.41 -39.96
N ASN A 240 -22.87 21.65 -40.23
CA ASN A 240 -22.29 22.89 -39.75
C ASN A 240 -22.95 23.30 -38.43
N HIS A 241 -22.16 23.76 -37.46
CA HIS A 241 -22.66 24.77 -36.51
C HIS A 241 -21.57 25.76 -36.08
N THR A 242 -21.45 26.83 -36.88
CA THR A 242 -21.51 28.27 -36.54
C THR A 242 -21.15 28.75 -35.12
N THR A 243 -20.06 29.52 -35.09
CA THR A 243 -19.71 30.76 -34.33
C THR A 243 -19.72 30.75 -32.79
N ASP A 244 -18.61 31.18 -32.16
CA ASP A 244 -18.37 32.62 -31.98
C ASP A 244 -16.95 32.99 -31.50
N SER A 245 -16.63 34.25 -31.75
CA SER A 245 -15.36 34.98 -31.58
C SER A 245 -14.85 35.22 -30.15
N LYS A 246 -13.52 35.26 -29.94
CA LYS A 246 -12.75 36.49 -29.57
C LYS A 246 -11.29 36.21 -29.15
N PHE A 247 -10.41 36.83 -29.91
CA PHE A 247 -9.19 37.57 -29.57
C PHE A 247 -8.84 37.71 -28.06
N SER A 248 -7.65 37.26 -27.67
CA SER A 248 -6.52 38.09 -27.20
C SER A 248 -5.26 37.24 -27.04
#